data_AF-A0A845X5U2-F1
#
_entry.id   AF-A0A845X5U2-F1
#
_cell.length_a   1.000
_cell.length_b   1.000
_cell.length_c   1.000
_cell.angle_alpha   90.00
_cell.angle_beta   90.00
_cell.angle_gamma   90.00
#
_symmetry.space_group_name_H-M   'P 1'
#
loop_
_entity.id
_entity.type
_entity.pdbx_description
1 polymer ?
#
loop_
_entity_poly.entity_id
_entity_poly.type
_entity_poly.pdbx_seq_one_letter_code
_entity_poly.pdbx_strand_id
1 'polypeptide(L)'
;MASDLSNFLSSEQLDITQKLANTLISLDQAQTDQAQIRNVIEQWNEQQAIANLLMYPSLIPSDLRLDSLLKALTERVSYSALAAIIGLQGHDDWWSNVERANIVEHLQSIVFGAPQAIANRASITLLDYLRPQDVDKTVFFLGSPHEVVQYNSLLALLRLFDTEVTRHHVNTTFEAGRMTKLGHDYAVAHIDTVQPDDLPLLSYIPNLKDFTTT
;
A
#
# COMPACT_ATOMS: atom_id res chain seq x y z
N MET A 1 -35.12 1.26 -4.84
CA MET A 1 -33.99 0.40 -4.44
C MET A 1 -32.73 1.11 -4.90
N ALA A 2 -31.73 1.26 -4.04
CA ALA A 2 -30.44 1.83 -4.43
C ALA A 2 -29.73 0.86 -5.38
N SER A 3 -29.07 1.38 -6.42
CA SER A 3 -28.26 0.56 -7.34
C SER A 3 -27.08 -0.09 -6.62
N ASP A 4 -26.53 -1.16 -7.17
CA ASP A 4 -25.34 -1.81 -6.62
C ASP A 4 -24.16 -0.84 -6.48
N LEU A 5 -24.00 0.09 -7.43
CA LEU A 5 -23.04 1.18 -7.34
C LEU A 5 -23.33 2.11 -6.15
N SER A 6 -24.58 2.52 -5.94
CA SER A 6 -24.94 3.39 -4.81
C SER A 6 -24.70 2.69 -3.46
N ASN A 7 -24.97 1.39 -3.37
CA ASN A 7 -24.67 0.58 -2.20
C ASN A 7 -23.15 0.46 -1.99
N PHE A 8 -22.39 0.26 -3.06
CA PHE A 8 -20.94 0.19 -3.01
C PHE A 8 -20.34 1.50 -2.51
N LEU A 9 -20.73 2.65 -3.08
CA LEU A 9 -20.17 3.96 -2.73
C LEU A 9 -20.46 4.37 -1.27
N SER A 10 -21.59 3.91 -0.70
CA SER A 10 -22.00 4.26 0.67
C SER A 10 -21.65 3.21 1.73
N SER A 11 -21.20 2.01 1.32
CA SER A 11 -20.90 0.92 2.25
C SER A 11 -19.72 1.25 3.15
N GLU A 12 -19.93 1.16 4.46
CA GLU A 12 -18.89 1.32 5.47
C GLU A 12 -18.25 -0.01 5.89
N GLN A 13 -18.87 -1.15 5.54
CA GLN A 13 -18.39 -2.48 5.93
C GLN A 13 -17.52 -3.06 4.84
N LEU A 14 -16.24 -3.31 5.13
CA LEU A 14 -15.26 -3.78 4.15
C LEU A 14 -15.67 -5.07 3.44
N ASP A 15 -16.30 -6.02 4.13
CA ASP A 15 -16.72 -7.29 3.52
C ASP A 15 -17.91 -7.11 2.57
N ILE A 16 -18.84 -6.20 2.88
CA ILE A 16 -19.94 -5.81 1.99
C ILE A 16 -19.38 -5.07 0.78
N THR A 17 -18.47 -4.11 1.00
CA THR A 17 -17.81 -3.35 -0.07
C THR A 17 -17.09 -4.29 -1.03
N GLN A 18 -16.36 -5.30 -0.52
CA GLN A 18 -15.69 -6.30 -1.35
C GLN A 18 -16.65 -7.12 -2.21
N LYS A 19 -17.75 -7.60 -1.63
CA LYS A 19 -18.77 -8.36 -2.36
C LYS A 19 -19.36 -7.53 -3.50
N LEU A 20 -19.73 -6.28 -3.21
CA LEU A 20 -20.29 -5.36 -4.21
C LEU A 20 -19.28 -4.99 -5.29
N ALA A 21 -18.01 -4.76 -4.94
CA ALA A 21 -16.95 -4.50 -5.91
C ALA A 21 -16.81 -5.66 -6.90
N ASN A 22 -16.76 -6.90 -6.40
CA ASN A 22 -16.64 -8.08 -7.24
C ASN A 22 -17.84 -8.23 -8.19
N THR A 23 -19.04 -7.93 -7.72
CA THR A 23 -20.25 -7.89 -8.58
C THR A 23 -20.11 -6.83 -9.67
N LEU A 24 -19.71 -5.60 -9.31
CA LEU A 24 -19.53 -4.50 -10.25
C LEU A 24 -18.40 -4.71 -11.26
N ILE A 25 -17.34 -5.44 -10.90
CA ILE A 25 -16.26 -5.82 -11.83
C ILE A 25 -16.74 -6.89 -12.82
N SER A 26 -17.56 -7.84 -12.36
CA SER A 26 -18.06 -8.94 -13.19
C SER A 26 -19.10 -8.51 -14.23
N LEU A 27 -19.81 -7.42 -13.93
CA LEU A 27 -20.77 -6.80 -14.83
C LEU A 27 -20.02 -5.75 -15.63
N ASP A 28 -19.88 -5.95 -16.94
CA ASP A 28 -19.29 -4.95 -17.83
C ASP A 28 -20.00 -3.61 -17.60
N GLN A 29 -19.29 -2.64 -17.04
CA GLN A 29 -19.92 -1.52 -16.34
C GLN A 29 -20.75 -0.67 -17.29
N ALA A 30 -21.99 -0.40 -16.91
CA ALA A 30 -22.86 0.47 -17.70
C ALA A 30 -22.25 1.88 -17.80
N GLN A 31 -22.45 2.54 -18.95
CA GLN A 31 -21.93 3.89 -19.19
C GLN A 31 -22.40 4.91 -18.14
N THR A 32 -23.58 4.71 -17.56
CA THR A 32 -24.11 5.52 -16.46
C THR A 32 -23.32 5.36 -15.17
N ASP A 33 -22.88 4.13 -14.85
CA ASP A 33 -22.07 3.86 -13.66
C ASP A 33 -20.68 4.49 -13.78
N GLN A 34 -20.08 4.41 -14.98
CA GLN A 34 -18.81 5.06 -15.29
C GLN A 34 -18.87 6.59 -15.13
N ALA A 35 -19.95 7.22 -15.60
CA ALA A 35 -20.16 8.65 -15.44
C ALA A 35 -20.31 9.04 -13.96
N GLN A 36 -20.99 8.22 -13.16
CA GLN A 36 -21.15 8.45 -11.73
C GLN A 36 -19.82 8.28 -10.97
N ILE A 37 -19.03 7.24 -11.27
CA ILE A 37 -17.72 7.01 -10.67
C ILE A 37 -16.79 8.19 -10.97
N ARG A 38 -16.73 8.63 -12.22
CA ARG A 38 -15.95 9.81 -12.62
C ARG A 38 -16.33 11.04 -11.80
N ASN A 39 -17.62 11.31 -11.65
CA ASN A 39 -18.10 12.45 -10.89
C ASN A 39 -17.66 12.40 -9.41
N VAL A 40 -17.71 11.22 -8.78
CA VAL A 40 -17.23 11.04 -7.39
C VAL A 40 -15.73 11.36 -7.27
N ILE A 41 -14.92 10.84 -8.20
CA ILE A 41 -13.47 11.08 -8.22
C ILE A 41 -13.12 12.54 -8.48
N GLU A 42 -13.80 13.19 -9.43
CA GLU A 42 -13.52 14.59 -9.78
C GLU A 42 -13.95 15.56 -8.66
N GLN A 43 -15.09 15.30 -8.00
CA GLN A 43 -15.55 16.15 -6.90
C GLN A 43 -14.74 15.99 -5.62
N TRP A 44 -14.28 14.78 -5.32
CA TRP A 44 -13.43 14.47 -4.16
C TRP A 44 -13.99 14.96 -2.80
N ASN A 45 -15.32 14.94 -2.63
CA ASN A 45 -16.03 15.45 -1.44
C ASN A 45 -16.67 14.36 -0.57
N GLU A 46 -16.90 13.16 -1.10
CA GLU A 46 -17.52 12.03 -0.40
C GLU A 46 -16.46 11.01 0.05
N GLN A 47 -15.91 11.18 1.26
CA GLN A 47 -14.78 10.36 1.75
C GLN A 47 -15.00 8.84 1.66
N GLN A 48 -16.19 8.36 2.03
CA GLN A 48 -16.49 6.92 1.99
C GLN A 48 -16.49 6.38 0.54
N ALA A 49 -17.12 7.13 -0.37
CA ALA A 49 -17.22 6.77 -1.78
C ALA A 49 -15.83 6.75 -2.45
N ILE A 50 -15.03 7.78 -2.18
CA ILE A 50 -13.64 7.88 -2.65
C ILE A 50 -12.82 6.73 -2.11
N ALA A 51 -12.89 6.45 -0.80
CA ALA A 51 -12.12 5.36 -0.19
C ALA A 51 -12.51 3.99 -0.78
N ASN A 52 -13.79 3.73 -0.98
CA ASN A 52 -14.24 2.49 -1.60
C ASN A 52 -13.69 2.37 -3.04
N LEU A 53 -13.77 3.44 -3.84
CA LEU A 53 -13.19 3.44 -5.18
C LEU A 53 -11.66 3.23 -5.17
N LEU A 54 -10.95 3.87 -4.25
CA LEU A 54 -9.49 3.74 -4.12
C LEU A 54 -9.07 2.34 -3.67
N MET A 55 -9.87 1.64 -2.86
CA MET A 55 -9.62 0.24 -2.48
C MET A 55 -9.85 -0.73 -3.65
N TYR A 56 -10.66 -0.34 -4.64
CA TYR A 56 -11.00 -1.15 -5.83
C TYR A 56 -10.73 -0.36 -7.12
N PRO A 57 -9.47 -0.02 -7.43
CA PRO A 57 -9.15 0.91 -8.51
C PRO A 57 -9.44 0.38 -9.91
N SER A 58 -9.73 -0.91 -10.07
CA SER A 58 -10.26 -1.50 -11.31
C SER A 58 -11.60 -0.87 -11.72
N LEU A 59 -12.38 -0.38 -10.76
CA LEU A 59 -13.64 0.34 -11.02
C LEU A 59 -13.40 1.78 -11.52
N ILE A 60 -12.24 2.37 -11.23
CA ILE A 60 -11.91 3.73 -11.64
C ILE A 60 -11.55 3.74 -13.14
N PRO A 61 -12.08 4.69 -13.94
CA PRO A 61 -11.66 4.92 -15.31
C PRO A 61 -10.13 4.98 -15.44
N SER A 62 -9.57 4.29 -16.44
CA SER A 62 -8.12 4.16 -16.59
C SER A 62 -7.39 5.50 -16.70
N ASP A 63 -8.02 6.49 -17.31
CA ASP A 63 -7.48 7.86 -17.47
C ASP A 63 -7.41 8.65 -16.16
N LEU A 64 -8.16 8.25 -15.13
CA LEU A 64 -8.17 8.92 -13.81
C LEU A 64 -7.46 8.10 -12.72
N ARG A 65 -7.20 6.82 -12.98
CA ARG A 65 -6.84 5.85 -11.95
C ARG A 65 -5.56 6.19 -11.21
N LEU A 66 -4.46 6.41 -11.95
CA LEU A 66 -3.17 6.69 -11.34
C LEU A 66 -3.20 8.03 -10.59
N ASP A 67 -3.70 9.08 -11.23
CA ASP A 67 -3.76 10.42 -10.64
C ASP A 67 -4.59 10.44 -9.35
N SER A 68 -5.68 9.66 -9.30
CA SER A 68 -6.52 9.52 -8.09
C SER A 68 -5.77 8.81 -6.96
N LEU A 69 -5.07 7.71 -7.27
CA LEU A 69 -4.27 6.97 -6.28
C LEU A 69 -3.14 7.87 -5.75
N LEU A 70 -2.39 8.53 -6.64
CA LEU A 70 -1.30 9.42 -6.24
C LEU A 70 -1.80 10.60 -5.41
N LYS A 71 -2.91 11.25 -5.81
CA LYS A 71 -3.56 12.30 -5.03
C LYS A 71 -3.83 11.84 -3.60
N ALA A 72 -4.43 10.67 -3.43
CA ALA A 72 -4.68 10.11 -2.11
C ALA A 72 -3.40 9.82 -1.31
N LEU A 73 -2.34 9.32 -1.95
CA LEU A 73 -1.05 9.09 -1.29
C LEU A 73 -0.34 10.38 -0.83
N THR A 74 -0.61 11.53 -1.46
CA THR A 74 -0.10 12.82 -0.98
C THR A 74 -0.72 13.23 0.36
N GLU A 75 -1.94 12.80 0.65
CA GLU A 75 -2.65 13.02 1.92
C GLU A 75 -2.24 11.99 2.98
N ARG A 76 -0.94 11.84 3.26
CA ARG A 76 -0.29 10.71 3.97
C ARG A 76 -0.92 10.20 5.29
N VAL A 77 -1.80 10.98 5.93
CA VAL A 77 -2.45 10.67 7.21
C VAL A 77 -3.98 10.58 7.05
N SER A 78 -4.49 10.44 5.83
CA SER A 78 -5.92 10.32 5.54
C SER A 78 -6.35 8.87 5.35
N TYR A 79 -7.64 8.60 5.55
CA TYR A 79 -8.23 7.32 5.22
C TYR A 79 -8.14 7.03 3.71
N SER A 80 -8.15 8.06 2.87
CA SER A 80 -7.93 7.93 1.43
C SER A 80 -6.53 7.40 1.12
N ALA A 81 -5.48 7.83 1.86
CA ALA A 81 -4.14 7.27 1.70
C ALA A 81 -4.12 5.77 2.05
N LEU A 82 -4.75 5.36 3.16
CA LEU A 82 -4.91 3.94 3.51
C LEU A 82 -5.63 3.16 2.41
N ALA A 83 -6.73 3.69 1.90
CA ALA A 83 -7.52 3.09 0.83
C ALA A 83 -6.70 2.91 -0.46
N ALA A 84 -5.95 3.93 -0.87
CA ALA A 84 -5.08 3.87 -2.05
C ALA A 84 -3.93 2.86 -1.88
N ILE A 85 -3.33 2.77 -0.69
CA ILE A 85 -2.31 1.76 -0.38
C ILE A 85 -2.86 0.34 -0.55
N ILE A 86 -4.09 0.10 -0.09
CA ILE A 86 -4.77 -1.19 -0.24
C ILE A 86 -5.06 -1.47 -1.71
N GLY A 87 -5.62 -0.50 -2.42
CA GLY A 87 -5.95 -0.65 -3.84
C GLY A 87 -4.75 -0.82 -4.75
N LEU A 88 -3.54 -0.49 -4.32
CA LEU A 88 -2.32 -0.75 -5.09
C LEU A 88 -1.82 -2.20 -5.01
N GLN A 89 -2.30 -2.99 -4.05
CA GLN A 89 -1.81 -4.36 -3.82
C GLN A 89 -2.15 -5.29 -4.99
N GLY A 90 -1.16 -6.05 -5.47
CA GLY A 90 -1.35 -7.00 -6.58
C GLY A 90 -1.59 -6.36 -7.96
N HIS A 91 -1.22 -5.08 -8.13
CA HIS A 91 -1.43 -4.32 -9.36
C HIS A 91 -0.15 -3.67 -9.89
N ASP A 92 1.04 -4.19 -9.55
CA ASP A 92 2.31 -3.61 -10.00
C ASP A 92 2.52 -3.72 -11.53
N ASP A 93 1.82 -4.66 -12.18
CA ASP A 93 1.80 -4.92 -13.61
C ASP A 93 0.98 -3.89 -14.42
N TRP A 94 0.14 -3.09 -13.77
CA TRP A 94 -0.65 -2.03 -14.43
C TRP A 94 0.19 -0.82 -14.85
N TRP A 95 1.36 -0.65 -14.22
CA TRP A 95 2.10 0.60 -14.26
C TRP A 95 3.37 0.49 -15.09
N SER A 96 3.67 1.54 -15.85
CA SER A 96 4.98 1.69 -16.46
C SER A 96 6.07 1.81 -15.40
N ASN A 97 7.34 1.63 -15.80
CA ASN A 97 8.48 1.78 -14.88
C ASN A 97 8.55 3.16 -14.22
N VAL A 98 8.13 4.22 -14.94
CA VAL A 98 8.13 5.60 -14.43
C VAL A 98 7.03 5.78 -13.38
N GLU A 99 5.83 5.31 -13.67
CA GLU A 99 4.68 5.39 -12.74
C GLU A 99 4.95 4.54 -11.50
N ARG A 100 5.51 3.34 -11.66
CA ARG A 100 5.91 2.47 -10.56
C ARG A 100 6.93 3.15 -9.64
N ALA A 101 7.95 3.81 -10.20
CA ALA A 101 8.94 4.55 -9.40
C ALA A 101 8.29 5.68 -8.59
N ASN A 102 7.32 6.38 -9.17
CA ASN A 102 6.56 7.42 -8.48
C ASN A 102 5.70 6.85 -7.33
N ILE A 103 5.05 5.70 -7.54
CA ILE A 103 4.30 4.98 -6.50
C ILE A 103 5.23 4.55 -5.36
N VAL A 104 6.40 3.95 -5.69
CA VAL A 104 7.41 3.53 -4.71
C VAL A 104 7.85 4.72 -3.85
N GLU A 105 8.14 5.87 -4.46
CA GLU A 105 8.55 7.06 -3.71
C GLU A 105 7.48 7.52 -2.70
N HIS A 106 6.21 7.53 -3.11
CA HIS A 106 5.10 7.87 -2.21
C HIS A 106 4.93 6.86 -1.08
N LEU A 107 4.92 5.55 -1.40
CA LEU A 107 4.80 4.49 -0.40
C LEU A 107 5.97 4.50 0.60
N GLN A 108 7.21 4.69 0.12
CA GLN A 108 8.40 4.83 0.97
C GLN A 108 8.27 6.02 1.93
N SER A 109 7.77 7.16 1.44
CA SER A 109 7.53 8.31 2.28
C SER A 109 6.46 8.08 3.35
N ILE A 110 5.45 7.26 3.05
CA ILE A 110 4.38 6.90 3.99
C ILE A 110 4.92 5.95 5.06
N VAL A 111 5.69 4.93 4.69
CA VAL A 111 6.32 4.00 5.65
C VAL A 111 7.15 4.76 6.71
N PHE A 112 7.79 5.86 6.32
CA PHE A 112 8.60 6.65 7.25
C PHE A 112 7.82 7.62 8.14
N GLY A 113 6.72 8.18 7.64
CA GLY A 113 6.10 9.37 8.24
C GLY A 113 4.65 9.20 8.71
N ALA A 114 4.00 8.08 8.42
CA ALA A 114 2.59 7.88 8.74
C ALA A 114 2.39 7.11 10.07
N PRO A 115 1.20 7.22 10.71
CA PRO A 115 0.86 6.40 11.86
C PRO A 115 0.95 4.90 11.58
N GLN A 116 1.13 4.10 12.64
CA GLN A 116 1.41 2.66 12.58
C GLN A 116 0.54 1.90 11.59
N ALA A 117 -0.79 2.09 11.60
CA ALA A 117 -1.69 1.35 10.71
C ALA A 117 -1.41 1.61 9.23
N ILE A 118 -1.17 2.87 8.84
CA ILE A 118 -0.87 3.27 7.46
C ILE A 118 0.54 2.82 7.09
N ALA A 119 1.53 3.06 7.96
CA ALA A 119 2.92 2.64 7.71
C ALA A 119 3.05 1.12 7.53
N ASN A 120 2.37 0.35 8.39
CA ASN A 120 2.31 -1.10 8.26
C ASN A 120 1.69 -1.52 6.92
N ARG A 121 0.55 -0.93 6.54
CA ARG A 121 -0.10 -1.26 5.26
C ARG A 121 0.75 -0.87 4.05
N ALA A 122 1.43 0.27 4.08
CA ALA A 122 2.36 0.68 3.03
C ALA A 122 3.55 -0.30 2.91
N SER A 123 4.07 -0.81 4.03
CA SER A 123 5.16 -1.79 4.02
C SER A 123 4.78 -3.12 3.34
N ILE A 124 3.51 -3.52 3.45
CA ILE A 124 2.98 -4.71 2.77
C ILE A 124 2.89 -4.42 1.27
N THR A 125 2.27 -3.30 0.89
CA THR A 125 2.09 -2.95 -0.52
C THR A 125 3.42 -2.77 -1.25
N LEU A 126 4.45 -2.23 -0.58
CA LEU A 126 5.79 -2.06 -1.18
C LEU A 126 6.40 -3.36 -1.71
N LEU A 127 6.08 -4.52 -1.13
CA LEU A 127 6.66 -5.81 -1.55
C LEU A 127 6.46 -6.09 -3.04
N ASP A 128 5.32 -5.68 -3.61
CA ASP A 128 5.00 -5.90 -5.02
C ASP A 128 5.79 -4.94 -5.94
N TYR A 129 6.19 -3.78 -5.41
CA TYR A 129 6.72 -2.66 -6.19
C TYR A 129 8.25 -2.53 -6.14
N LEU A 130 8.87 -3.03 -5.07
CA LEU A 130 10.32 -2.92 -4.86
C LEU A 130 11.10 -3.68 -5.94
N ARG A 131 12.24 -3.12 -6.34
CA ARG A 131 13.21 -3.72 -7.26
C ARG A 131 14.61 -3.63 -6.65
N PRO A 132 15.63 -4.34 -7.18
CA PRO A 132 16.96 -4.35 -6.58
C PRO A 132 17.59 -2.96 -6.36
N GLN A 133 17.26 -1.99 -7.21
CA GLN A 133 17.69 -0.59 -7.08
C GLN A 133 17.16 0.13 -5.82
N ASP A 134 16.13 -0.39 -5.17
CA ASP A 134 15.49 0.21 -3.98
C ASP A 134 16.11 -0.28 -2.65
N VAL A 135 17.18 -1.08 -2.72
CA VAL A 135 17.83 -1.72 -1.56
C VAL A 135 18.21 -0.73 -0.46
N ASP A 136 18.85 0.39 -0.81
CA ASP A 136 19.36 1.35 0.17
C ASP A 136 18.23 1.95 1.02
N LYS A 137 17.10 2.27 0.39
CA LYS A 137 15.92 2.79 1.09
C LYS A 137 15.20 1.70 1.88
N THR A 138 15.17 0.47 1.36
CA THR A 138 14.52 -0.66 2.04
C THR A 138 15.27 -1.07 3.32
N VAL A 139 16.61 -1.06 3.29
CA VAL A 139 17.43 -1.32 4.48
C VAL A 139 17.16 -0.29 5.58
N PHE A 140 16.91 0.96 5.21
CA PHE A 140 16.59 2.01 6.17
C PHE A 140 15.30 1.73 6.97
N PHE A 141 14.31 1.07 6.37
CA PHE A 141 13.04 0.73 7.04
C PHE A 141 13.17 -0.34 8.13
N LEU A 142 14.25 -1.11 8.15
CA LEU A 142 14.57 -2.01 9.27
C LEU A 142 14.76 -1.23 10.58
N GLY A 143 15.11 0.05 10.51
CA GLY A 143 15.18 0.95 11.66
C GLY A 143 13.84 1.49 12.16
N SER A 144 12.72 1.08 11.57
CA SER A 144 11.37 1.51 11.98
C SER A 144 11.05 1.12 13.43
N PRO A 145 10.31 1.95 14.18
CA PRO A 145 9.81 1.57 15.50
C PRO A 145 8.69 0.51 15.44
N HIS A 146 8.19 0.17 14.25
CA HIS A 146 7.10 -0.77 14.05
C HIS A 146 7.61 -2.11 13.54
N GLU A 147 7.49 -3.15 14.36
CA GLU A 147 7.96 -4.51 14.04
C GLU A 147 7.42 -5.05 12.71
N VAL A 148 6.16 -4.75 12.37
CA VAL A 148 5.56 -5.14 11.08
C VAL A 148 6.32 -4.52 9.90
N VAL A 149 6.73 -3.25 10.01
CA VAL A 149 7.53 -2.59 8.98
C VAL A 149 8.92 -3.22 8.91
N GLN A 150 9.55 -3.52 10.05
CA GLN A 150 10.86 -4.16 10.09
C GLN A 150 10.82 -5.54 9.41
N TYR A 151 9.85 -6.37 9.77
CA TYR A 151 9.65 -7.70 9.19
C TYR A 151 9.42 -7.62 7.68
N ASN A 152 8.45 -6.81 7.24
CA ASN A 152 8.10 -6.71 5.82
C ASN A 152 9.26 -6.15 4.98
N SER A 153 10.08 -5.26 5.56
CA SER A 153 11.28 -4.74 4.90
C SER A 153 12.37 -5.82 4.78
N LEU A 154 12.57 -6.63 5.83
CA LEU A 154 13.51 -7.76 5.77
C LEU A 154 13.06 -8.81 4.76
N LEU A 155 11.78 -9.17 4.78
CA LEU A 155 11.17 -10.07 3.80
C LEU A 155 11.36 -9.55 2.37
N ALA A 156 11.15 -8.25 2.14
CA ALA A 156 11.37 -7.63 0.84
C ALA A 156 12.82 -7.77 0.35
N LEU A 157 13.79 -7.52 1.23
CA LEU A 157 15.21 -7.69 0.89
C LEU A 157 15.52 -9.14 0.53
N LEU A 158 15.02 -10.11 1.29
CA LEU A 158 15.20 -11.54 1.05
C LEU A 158 14.47 -12.06 -0.21
N ARG A 159 13.44 -11.35 -0.68
CA ARG A 159 12.79 -11.64 -1.98
C ARG A 159 13.59 -11.09 -3.16
N LEU A 160 14.25 -9.95 -2.97
CA LEU A 160 15.08 -9.33 -4.00
C LEU A 160 16.46 -10.00 -4.12
N PHE A 161 16.97 -10.53 -3.00
CA PHE A 161 18.33 -11.03 -2.85
C PHE A 161 18.34 -12.27 -1.96
N ASP A 162 19.34 -13.14 -2.11
CA ASP A 162 19.54 -14.22 -1.14
C ASP A 162 20.00 -13.70 0.25
N THR A 163 20.06 -14.62 1.22
CA THR A 163 20.48 -14.35 2.60
C THR A 163 21.88 -13.74 2.69
N GLU A 164 22.85 -14.19 1.89
CA GLU A 164 24.23 -13.71 1.95
C GLU A 164 24.35 -12.29 1.41
N VAL A 165 23.72 -12.02 0.25
CA VAL A 165 23.67 -10.69 -0.35
C VAL A 165 22.92 -9.72 0.55
N THR A 166 21.79 -10.15 1.13
CA THR A 166 21.04 -9.33 2.10
C THR A 166 21.91 -8.98 3.31
N ARG A 167 22.63 -9.97 3.87
CA ARG A 167 23.53 -9.76 5.01
C ARG A 167 24.65 -8.76 4.67
N HIS A 168 25.20 -8.87 3.47
CA HIS A 168 26.22 -7.93 2.99
C HIS A 168 25.67 -6.50 2.91
N HIS A 169 24.50 -6.28 2.33
CA HIS A 169 23.86 -4.95 2.26
C HIS A 169 23.55 -4.36 3.64
N VAL A 170 23.04 -5.18 4.57
CA VAL A 170 22.75 -4.76 5.95
C VAL A 170 24.04 -4.31 6.66
N ASN A 171 25.09 -5.13 6.63
CA ASN A 171 26.35 -4.82 7.32
C ASN A 171 27.06 -3.61 6.71
N THR A 172 27.17 -3.55 5.38
CA THR A 172 27.83 -2.41 4.70
C THR A 172 27.09 -1.09 4.93
N THR A 173 25.75 -1.11 4.94
CA THR A 173 24.95 0.08 5.21
C THR A 173 25.10 0.55 6.66
N PHE A 174 25.19 -0.39 7.61
CA PHE A 174 25.46 -0.08 9.01
C PHE A 174 26.86 0.47 9.24
N GLU A 175 27.90 -0.16 8.68
CA GLU A 175 29.30 0.30 8.75
C GLU A 175 29.47 1.70 8.12
N ALA A 176 28.72 2.00 7.06
CA ALA A 176 28.68 3.33 6.44
C ALA A 176 27.91 4.38 7.26
N GLY A 177 27.32 4.02 8.40
CA GLY A 177 26.54 4.94 9.25
C GLY A 177 25.18 5.35 8.67
N ARG A 178 24.66 4.60 7.69
CA ARG A 178 23.39 4.89 7.00
C ARG A 178 22.20 4.08 7.53
N MET A 179 22.45 3.23 8.53
CA MET A 179 21.44 2.40 9.19
C MET A 179 21.49 2.62 10.70
N THR A 180 20.34 2.56 11.37
CA THR A 180 20.29 2.62 12.83
C THR A 180 20.77 1.30 13.44
N LYS A 181 21.32 1.36 14.66
CA LYS A 181 21.67 0.15 15.44
C LYS A 181 20.46 -0.77 15.64
N LEU A 182 19.28 -0.19 15.90
CA LEU A 182 18.02 -0.93 16.03
C LEU A 182 17.74 -1.79 14.80
N GLY A 183 17.86 -1.21 13.60
CA GLY A 183 17.59 -1.95 12.37
C GLY A 183 18.64 -3.01 12.07
N HIS A 184 19.91 -2.73 12.38
CA HIS A 184 20.99 -3.71 12.23
C HIS A 184 20.78 -4.90 13.16
N ASP A 185 20.53 -4.65 14.45
CA ASP A 185 20.26 -5.68 15.46
C ASP A 185 19.04 -6.54 15.06
N TYR A 186 17.96 -5.90 14.60
CA TYR A 186 16.76 -6.60 14.12
C TYR A 186 17.10 -7.54 12.95
N ALA A 187 17.78 -7.04 11.92
CA ALA A 187 18.11 -7.83 10.75
C ALA A 187 19.01 -9.01 11.11
N VAL A 188 20.08 -8.80 11.88
CA VAL A 188 20.99 -9.87 12.31
C VAL A 188 20.26 -10.96 13.09
N ALA A 189 19.27 -10.59 13.92
CA ALA A 189 18.50 -11.55 14.70
C ALA A 189 17.53 -12.40 13.88
N HIS A 190 17.05 -11.92 12.72
CA HIS A 190 15.94 -12.54 11.99
C HIS A 190 16.27 -12.99 10.56
N ILE A 191 17.42 -12.60 10.00
CA ILE A 191 17.77 -12.87 8.59
C ILE A 191 17.89 -14.37 8.27
N ASP A 192 18.20 -15.22 9.26
CA ASP A 192 18.28 -16.67 9.09
C ASP A 192 16.95 -17.38 9.38
N THR A 193 15.97 -16.68 9.96
CA THR A 193 14.65 -17.24 10.29
C THR A 193 13.58 -16.89 9.28
N VAL A 194 13.58 -15.65 8.77
CA VAL A 194 12.63 -15.21 7.75
C VAL A 194 13.00 -15.86 6.42
N GLN A 195 12.03 -16.45 5.75
CA GLN A 195 12.20 -17.06 4.44
C GLN A 195 11.62 -16.17 3.33
N PRO A 196 12.19 -16.15 2.12
CA PRO A 196 11.68 -15.33 1.01
C PRO A 196 10.23 -15.62 0.62
N ASP A 197 9.79 -16.86 0.80
CA ASP A 197 8.44 -17.34 0.52
C ASP A 197 7.43 -17.13 1.66
N ASP A 198 7.89 -16.60 2.81
CA ASP A 198 7.00 -16.24 3.91
C ASP A 198 5.97 -15.18 3.46
N LEU A 199 4.82 -15.22 4.11
CA LEU A 199 3.80 -14.19 3.96
C LEU A 199 4.23 -12.92 4.71
N PRO A 200 3.89 -11.73 4.19
CA PRO A 200 4.08 -10.50 4.95
C PRO A 200 3.25 -10.51 6.23
N LEU A 201 3.76 -9.84 7.28
CA LEU A 201 2.97 -9.58 8.47
C LEU A 201 1.84 -8.62 8.11
N LEU A 202 0.62 -9.13 8.27
CA LEU A 202 -0.60 -8.38 8.01
C LEU A 202 -0.88 -7.39 9.15
N SER A 203 -1.49 -6.26 8.82
CA SER A 203 -1.98 -5.27 9.79
C SER A 203 -3.49 -5.24 9.79
N TYR A 204 -4.13 -4.79 10.86
CA TYR A 204 -5.56 -4.50 10.81
C TYR A 204 -5.88 -3.40 9.77
N ILE A 205 -7.06 -3.46 9.13
CA ILE A 205 -7.61 -2.38 8.28
C ILE A 205 -8.82 -1.81 9.04
N PRO A 206 -8.74 -0.60 9.60
CA PRO A 206 -9.90 0.06 10.20
C PRO A 206 -10.93 0.43 9.14
N ASN A 207 -12.21 0.55 9.53
CA ASN A 207 -13.19 1.27 8.72
C ASN A 207 -12.97 2.79 8.89
N LEU A 208 -13.58 3.61 8.02
CA LEU A 208 -13.46 5.08 8.08
C LEU A 208 -13.87 5.64 9.46
N LYS A 209 -14.95 5.11 10.04
CA LYS A 209 -15.43 5.52 11.37
C LYS A 209 -14.40 5.26 12.46
N ASP A 210 -13.76 4.09 12.43
CA ASP A 210 -12.76 3.71 13.43
C ASP A 210 -11.47 4.53 13.26
N PHE A 211 -11.11 4.83 12.01
CA PHE A 211 -9.91 5.60 11.65
C PHE A 211 -9.96 7.06 12.14
N THR A 212 -11.13 7.70 12.15
CA THR A 212 -11.29 9.11 12.56
C THR A 212 -11.31 9.30 14.08
N THR A 213 -11.33 8.22 14.85
CA THR A 213 -11.37 8.24 16.33
C THR A 213 -10.03 8.00 17.00
N THR A 214 -8.98 7.75 16.20
CA THR A 214 -7.58 7.54 16.62
C THR A 214 -6.71 8.74 16.30
#